data_AF-A0A918WI34-F1
#
_entry.id   AF-A0A918WI34-F1
#
_cell.length_a   1.000
_cell.length_b   1.000
_cell.length_c   1.000
_cell.angle_alpha   90.00
_cell.angle_beta   90.00
_cell.angle_gamma   90.00
#
_symmetry.space_group_name_H-M   'P 1'
#
loop_
_entity.id
_entity.type
_entity.pdbx_description
1 polymer ?
#
loop_
_entity_poly.entity_id
_entity_poly.type
_entity_poly.pdbx_seq_one_letter_code
_entity_poly.pdbx_strand_id
1 'polypeptide(L)'
;MFELNWRGERYQVGTEREGRRVSRCDYLLSQFALQKEDGSWMEADSSLIAFISHGEARTRFSLGTIPEGRFQALRFVVGLDENTNASDPNRYPPEHPLNPQLNNLHWTWQSGYIFCALEGHSEQDLGFLYHLGNDSNATEIVLPLELDLEGAQTLSLSLDLAKILASPRLDIRETTSTHSRPGDPVATTFSQLLGQAFTVDAITPGIYHYPQANNPLHPNQQPTAEPAIQRHFPQPDFPADNPLTYEGVALGKALFFDPILSKERNISCASCHQPEAAFSDAGLAFSEGHLGGKSTRNSMPLFNLVWHREMFWDGRVQTLREQVLHPIEHPDELALPLTEALQRLNANPEYPTTFAKVFGKSEIDGDLLAKALEQYLLSLISQESRFDQAMRGEVELTAEEKRGFELFITEHDPDNGLRGADCFHCHGGALFSNHTFANNGLDRTFSDLGRAAATGLESDRGKFKVPSLRNLTLTAPYMHDGRFATLEEVVEHYNSGVQRSPTLDPNLAKHPETGLDLTEADKAALVAFLTTLTDHQFPNQP
;
A
#
# COMPACT_ATOMS: atom_id res chain seq x y z
N MET A 1 11.77 8.06 24.42
CA MET A 1 11.75 7.38 23.10
C MET A 1 11.61 5.89 23.32
N PHE A 2 10.91 5.19 22.44
CA PHE A 2 10.79 3.74 22.46
C PHE A 2 11.44 3.19 21.20
N GLU A 3 12.26 2.15 21.36
CA GLU A 3 12.88 1.41 20.27
C GLU A 3 12.50 -0.07 20.41
N LEU A 4 11.73 -0.58 19.47
CA LEU A 4 11.28 -1.96 19.48
C LEU A 4 12.25 -2.79 18.66
N ASN A 5 13.14 -3.49 19.34
CA ASN A 5 14.07 -4.39 18.73
C ASN A 5 13.37 -5.71 18.39
N TRP A 6 13.73 -6.24 17.23
CA TRP A 6 13.33 -7.58 16.84
C TRP A 6 14.39 -8.60 17.28
N ARG A 7 13.95 -9.74 17.80
CA ARG A 7 14.80 -10.94 17.95
C ARG A 7 14.23 -12.03 17.03
N GLY A 8 14.89 -12.31 15.89
CA GLY A 8 14.46 -13.42 15.04
C GLY A 8 14.73 -13.39 13.52
N GLU A 9 15.75 -12.68 13.01
CA GLU A 9 16.08 -12.59 11.56
C GLU A 9 16.07 -13.93 10.80
N ARG A 10 16.34 -15.04 11.48
CA ARG A 10 16.12 -16.40 10.98
C ARG A 10 15.68 -17.29 12.13
N TYR A 11 14.50 -17.88 12.03
CA TYR A 11 14.16 -19.04 12.83
C TYR A 11 14.93 -20.26 12.29
N GLN A 12 16.19 -20.42 12.70
CA GLN A 12 16.87 -21.72 12.68
C GLN A 12 16.91 -22.25 14.11
N VAL A 13 15.92 -23.08 14.47
CA VAL A 13 16.07 -23.96 15.62
C VAL A 13 16.69 -25.27 15.13
N GLY A 14 17.87 -25.59 15.66
CA GLY A 14 18.61 -26.79 15.32
C GLY A 14 17.86 -28.07 15.67
N THR A 15 17.38 -28.76 14.65
CA THR A 15 17.62 -30.18 14.28
C THR A 15 16.66 -30.52 13.13
N GLU A 16 17.08 -30.19 11.90
CA GLU A 16 16.59 -30.70 10.60
C GLU A 16 15.07 -30.82 10.29
N ARG A 17 14.10 -30.21 11.02
CA ARG A 17 12.66 -30.43 10.68
C ARG A 17 11.62 -29.30 10.68
N GLU A 18 11.82 -28.06 11.11
CA GLU A 18 10.73 -27.05 11.09
C GLU A 18 11.18 -25.57 10.97
N GLY A 19 11.63 -25.13 9.79
CA GLY A 19 11.88 -23.71 9.50
C GLY A 19 10.61 -22.92 9.13
N ARG A 20 10.40 -21.75 9.76
CA ARG A 20 9.39 -20.74 9.33
C ARG A 20 10.07 -19.42 9.01
N ARG A 21 9.66 -18.77 7.93
CA ARG A 21 10.12 -17.44 7.51
C ARG A 21 8.96 -16.45 7.62
N VAL A 22 9.06 -15.49 8.53
CA VAL A 22 8.11 -14.39 8.66
C VAL A 22 8.41 -13.36 7.57
N SER A 23 7.41 -13.00 6.77
CA SER A 23 7.49 -11.95 5.75
C SER A 23 6.85 -10.64 6.21
N ARG A 24 5.91 -10.67 7.16
CA ARG A 24 5.27 -9.49 7.74
C ARG A 24 5.01 -9.68 9.24
N CYS A 25 5.31 -8.66 10.03
CA CYS A 25 4.92 -8.56 11.42
C CYS A 25 4.70 -7.07 11.74
N ASP A 26 3.43 -6.69 11.70
CA ASP A 26 2.97 -5.30 11.80
C ASP A 26 1.92 -5.19 12.89
N TYR A 27 1.97 -4.17 13.73
CA TYR A 27 1.01 -4.03 14.83
C TYR A 27 0.81 -2.58 15.28
N LEU A 28 -0.37 -2.34 15.85
CA LEU A 28 -0.76 -1.07 16.44
C LEU A 28 -0.60 -1.14 17.97
N LEU A 29 -0.02 -0.10 18.54
CA LEU A 29 0.10 0.07 19.99
C LEU A 29 -0.64 1.33 20.44
N SER A 30 -1.38 1.23 21.54
CA SER A 30 -2.14 2.35 22.13
C SER A 30 -2.15 2.29 23.66
N GLN A 31 -2.81 3.27 24.29
CA GLN A 31 -3.12 3.26 25.74
C GLN A 31 -1.88 3.09 26.63
N PHE A 32 -0.83 3.83 26.31
CA PHE A 32 0.43 3.80 27.05
C PHE A 32 0.27 4.41 28.45
N ALA A 33 0.83 3.75 29.46
CA ALA A 33 0.88 4.27 30.81
C ALA A 33 2.16 3.84 31.55
N LEU A 34 2.60 4.66 32.49
CA LEU A 34 3.71 4.34 33.39
C LEU A 34 3.21 4.27 34.84
N GLN A 35 3.62 3.24 35.56
CA GLN A 35 3.27 3.08 36.97
C GLN A 35 4.32 3.75 37.86
N LYS A 36 3.89 4.61 38.77
CA LYS A 36 4.74 5.24 39.79
C LYS A 36 5.06 4.27 40.93
N GLU A 37 6.04 4.62 41.76
CA GLU A 37 6.40 3.84 42.97
C GLU A 37 5.24 3.69 43.98
N ASP A 38 4.28 4.62 43.99
CA ASP A 38 3.07 4.54 44.83
C ASP A 38 1.99 3.59 44.28
N GLY A 39 2.25 2.95 43.13
CA GLY A 39 1.35 2.03 42.44
C GLY A 39 0.32 2.70 41.53
N SER A 40 0.22 4.03 41.52
CA SER A 40 -0.68 4.76 40.63
C SER A 40 -0.18 4.78 39.19
N TRP A 41 -1.12 4.74 38.24
CA TRP A 41 -0.82 4.83 36.81
C TRP A 41 -0.90 6.27 36.32
N MET A 42 0.11 6.68 35.56
CA MET A 42 0.11 7.89 34.75
C MET A 42 -0.16 7.49 33.30
N GLU A 43 -1.33 7.87 32.79
CA GLU A 43 -1.65 7.72 31.37
C GLU A 43 -0.80 8.68 30.55
N ALA A 44 -0.26 8.20 29.43
CA ALA A 44 0.29 9.05 28.39
C ALA A 44 -0.86 9.72 27.60
N ASP A 45 -0.51 10.50 26.57
CA ASP A 45 -1.50 11.05 25.64
C ASP A 45 -2.39 9.92 25.08
N SER A 46 -3.69 9.97 25.35
CA SER A 46 -4.65 8.94 24.93
C SER A 46 -4.88 8.91 23.43
N SER A 47 -4.50 9.97 22.70
CA SER A 47 -4.51 10.01 21.24
C SER A 47 -3.28 9.36 20.61
N LEU A 48 -2.26 9.03 21.42
CA LEU A 48 -1.04 8.45 20.92
C LEU A 48 -1.25 7.00 20.48
N ILE A 49 -0.99 6.78 19.19
CA ILE A 49 -1.00 5.47 18.56
C ILE A 49 0.36 5.29 17.90
N ALA A 50 0.95 4.12 18.05
CA ALA A 50 2.17 3.75 17.34
C ALA A 50 1.87 2.62 16.36
N PHE A 51 2.33 2.78 15.12
CA PHE A 51 2.40 1.70 14.15
C PHE A 51 3.84 1.21 14.09
N ILE A 52 4.01 -0.09 14.34
CA ILE A 52 5.28 -0.78 14.24
C ILE A 52 5.22 -1.72 13.04
N SER A 53 6.20 -1.60 12.15
CA SER A 53 6.40 -2.55 11.06
C SER A 53 7.84 -3.02 11.05
N HIS A 54 8.01 -4.33 11.14
CA HIS A 54 9.33 -4.91 11.03
C HIS A 54 9.85 -4.87 9.58
N GLY A 55 8.99 -5.18 8.61
CA GLY A 55 9.35 -5.21 7.19
C GLY A 55 9.80 -3.84 6.66
N GLU A 56 9.22 -2.77 7.17
CA GLU A 56 9.57 -1.38 6.79
C GLU A 56 10.64 -0.75 7.70
N ALA A 57 11.24 -1.52 8.62
CA ALA A 57 12.17 -1.02 9.64
C ALA A 57 11.59 0.13 10.50
N ARG A 58 10.26 0.21 10.62
CA ARG A 58 9.55 1.18 11.45
C ARG A 58 9.42 0.65 12.87
N THR A 59 10.47 0.84 13.66
CA THR A 59 10.61 0.26 15.00
C THR A 59 10.65 1.28 16.14
N ARG A 60 10.53 2.57 15.85
CA ARG A 60 10.71 3.64 16.83
C ARG A 60 9.51 4.57 16.90
N PHE A 61 9.18 5.01 18.11
CA PHE A 61 8.19 6.06 18.36
C PHE A 61 8.50 6.83 19.66
N SER A 62 7.75 7.91 19.92
CA SER A 62 7.92 8.74 21.12
C SER A 62 6.60 8.85 21.89
N LEU A 63 6.67 8.75 23.22
CA LEU A 63 5.54 9.07 24.12
C LEU A 63 5.37 10.58 24.37
N GLY A 64 6.19 11.42 23.72
CA GLY A 64 6.21 12.85 23.97
C GLY A 64 6.85 13.20 25.31
N THR A 65 6.35 14.25 25.96
CA THR A 65 6.89 14.75 27.24
C THR A 65 6.23 14.03 28.41
N ILE A 66 7.04 13.29 29.16
CA ILE A 66 6.64 12.64 30.42
C ILE A 66 7.28 13.41 31.58
N PRO A 67 6.53 13.71 32.66
CA PRO A 67 7.09 14.34 33.86
C PRO A 67 8.24 13.53 34.46
N GLU A 68 9.24 14.23 34.96
CA GLU A 68 10.35 13.61 35.70
C GLU A 68 9.84 12.79 36.90
N GLY A 69 10.49 11.66 37.16
CA GLY A 69 10.13 10.79 38.27
C GLY A 69 10.52 9.33 38.06
N ARG A 70 10.21 8.52 39.07
CA ARG A 70 10.50 7.09 39.10
C ARG A 70 9.28 6.26 38.73
N PHE A 71 9.50 5.31 37.85
CA PHE A 71 8.48 4.40 37.34
C PHE A 71 8.95 2.95 37.44
N GLN A 72 8.02 2.06 37.80
CA GLN A 72 8.28 0.65 38.07
C GLN A 72 7.64 -0.32 37.06
N ALA A 73 6.76 0.19 36.19
CA ALA A 73 6.14 -0.60 35.14
C ALA A 73 5.70 0.27 33.96
N LEU A 74 5.66 -0.34 32.79
CA LEU A 74 5.04 0.17 31.57
C LEU A 74 3.81 -0.67 31.26
N ARG A 75 2.71 -0.01 30.88
CA ARG A 75 1.55 -0.63 30.25
C ARG A 75 1.36 -0.07 28.85
N PHE A 76 0.92 -0.92 27.93
CA PHE A 76 0.35 -0.52 26.64
C PHE A 76 -0.58 -1.62 26.14
N VAL A 77 -1.37 -1.32 25.10
CA VAL A 77 -2.26 -2.29 24.45
C VAL A 77 -1.77 -2.55 23.04
N VAL A 78 -1.64 -3.83 22.64
CA VAL A 78 -1.59 -4.19 21.23
C VAL A 78 -3.01 -4.19 20.69
N GLY A 79 -3.32 -3.23 19.84
CA GLY A 79 -4.66 -2.92 19.36
C GLY A 79 -5.14 -1.53 19.76
N LEU A 80 -6.45 -1.30 19.61
CA LEU A 80 -7.11 -0.01 19.79
C LEU A 80 -8.28 -0.15 20.77
N ASP A 81 -8.73 0.96 21.35
CA ASP A 81 -10.01 1.00 22.04
C ASP A 81 -11.18 0.90 21.03
N GLU A 82 -12.36 0.49 21.51
CA GLU A 82 -13.56 0.23 20.70
C GLU A 82 -13.97 1.44 19.82
N ASN A 83 -13.89 2.67 20.34
CA ASN A 83 -14.30 3.85 19.58
C ASN A 83 -13.31 4.17 18.47
N THR A 84 -12.01 4.06 18.75
CA THR A 84 -10.96 4.26 17.75
C THR A 84 -10.97 3.15 16.72
N ASN A 85 -11.19 1.90 17.15
CA ASN A 85 -11.32 0.75 16.27
C ASN A 85 -12.48 0.92 15.27
N ALA A 86 -13.63 1.42 15.72
CA ALA A 86 -14.79 1.69 14.87
C ALA A 86 -14.71 3.00 14.05
N SER A 87 -13.61 3.74 14.13
CA SER A 87 -13.49 5.05 13.50
C SER A 87 -13.23 4.97 11.99
N ASP A 88 -13.73 5.98 11.26
CA ASP A 88 -13.51 6.11 9.81
C ASP A 88 -12.02 6.33 9.51
N PRO A 89 -11.34 5.38 8.84
CA PRO A 89 -9.91 5.47 8.56
C PRO A 89 -9.56 6.62 7.61
N ASN A 90 -10.52 7.06 6.78
CA ASN A 90 -10.28 8.08 5.76
C ASN A 90 -10.20 9.50 6.32
N ARG A 91 -10.46 9.70 7.61
CA ARG A 91 -10.32 10.99 8.29
C ARG A 91 -8.87 11.29 8.71
N TYR A 92 -8.02 10.27 8.76
CA TYR A 92 -6.66 10.39 9.26
C TYR A 92 -5.72 10.88 8.15
N PRO A 93 -4.80 11.80 8.44
CA PRO A 93 -3.84 12.27 7.43
C PRO A 93 -2.86 11.16 7.02
N PRO A 94 -2.23 11.24 5.85
CA PRO A 94 -1.40 10.18 5.25
C PRO A 94 -0.29 9.58 6.13
N GLU A 95 0.27 10.37 7.04
CA GLU A 95 1.34 10.01 7.96
C GLU A 95 0.84 9.41 9.29
N HIS A 96 -0.46 9.47 9.54
CA HIS A 96 -1.04 9.00 10.79
C HIS A 96 -1.00 7.46 10.88
N PRO A 97 -0.64 6.87 12.03
CA PRO A 97 -0.62 5.42 12.26
C PRO A 97 -1.93 4.66 12.03
N LEU A 98 -3.05 5.35 11.78
CA LEU A 98 -4.36 4.76 11.48
C LEU A 98 -4.79 5.00 10.02
N ASN A 99 -3.97 5.68 9.22
CA ASN A 99 -4.25 5.79 7.80
C ASN A 99 -3.87 4.45 7.11
N PRO A 100 -4.82 3.76 6.44
CA PRO A 100 -4.54 2.47 5.81
C PRO A 100 -3.48 2.56 4.70
N GLN A 101 -3.31 3.72 4.06
CA GLN A 101 -2.26 3.95 3.05
C GLN A 101 -0.85 3.96 3.63
N LEU A 102 -0.74 3.98 4.96
CA LEU A 102 0.54 3.92 5.65
C LEU A 102 0.90 2.50 6.10
N ASN A 103 -0.07 1.66 6.42
CA ASN A 103 0.19 0.42 7.15
C ASN A 103 -0.59 -0.82 6.66
N ASN A 104 -1.65 -0.63 5.86
CA ASN A 104 -2.57 -1.70 5.48
C ASN A 104 -3.08 -2.53 6.68
N LEU A 105 -3.42 -1.86 7.80
CA LEU A 105 -3.93 -2.46 9.05
C LEU A 105 -5.39 -2.08 9.33
N HIS A 106 -6.19 -1.78 8.30
CA HIS A 106 -7.64 -1.58 8.45
C HIS A 106 -8.39 -2.63 7.64
N TRP A 107 -9.50 -3.12 8.19
CA TRP A 107 -10.36 -4.13 7.56
C TRP A 107 -11.20 -3.59 6.40
N THR A 108 -10.67 -2.65 5.61
CA THR A 108 -11.27 -2.06 4.41
C THR A 108 -12.82 -1.97 4.43
N TRP A 109 -13.50 -2.90 3.73
CA TRP A 109 -14.96 -2.97 3.55
C TRP A 109 -15.72 -3.51 4.78
N GLN A 110 -15.00 -3.87 5.83
CA GLN A 110 -15.50 -4.18 7.17
C GLN A 110 -14.99 -3.10 8.13
N SER A 111 -15.77 -2.81 9.18
CA SER A 111 -15.34 -1.87 10.21
C SER A 111 -14.26 -2.51 11.09
N GLY A 112 -13.22 -1.75 11.44
CA GLY A 112 -12.22 -2.18 12.41
C GLY A 112 -10.81 -2.19 11.86
N TYR A 113 -9.85 -2.30 12.78
CA TYR A 113 -8.44 -2.41 12.48
C TYR A 113 -7.90 -3.80 12.77
N ILE A 114 -6.85 -4.13 12.03
CA ILE A 114 -5.94 -5.22 12.31
C ILE A 114 -4.99 -4.72 13.39
N PHE A 115 -5.10 -5.30 14.59
CA PHE A 115 -4.24 -4.98 15.73
C PHE A 115 -2.83 -5.57 15.56
N CYS A 116 -2.74 -6.75 14.96
CA CYS A 116 -1.47 -7.41 14.63
C CYS A 116 -1.61 -8.29 13.39
N ALA A 117 -0.82 -8.03 12.35
CA ALA A 117 -0.71 -8.84 11.15
C ALA A 117 0.58 -9.67 11.19
N LEU A 118 0.45 -10.99 11.09
CA LEU A 118 1.57 -11.93 11.02
C LEU A 118 1.45 -12.80 9.77
N GLU A 119 2.45 -12.74 8.90
CA GLU A 119 2.44 -13.45 7.60
C GLU A 119 3.80 -14.08 7.31
N GLY A 120 3.83 -15.17 6.56
CA GLY A 120 5.07 -15.85 6.18
C GLY A 120 4.89 -17.14 5.38
N HIS A 121 5.97 -17.91 5.30
CA HIS A 121 6.03 -19.22 4.67
C HIS A 121 6.62 -20.25 5.63
N SER A 122 6.12 -21.48 5.59
CA SER A 122 6.75 -22.64 6.22
C SER A 122 7.65 -23.39 5.22
N GLU A 123 8.24 -24.51 5.66
CA GLU A 123 8.83 -25.49 4.75
C GLU A 123 7.79 -25.95 3.70
N GLN A 124 8.26 -26.29 2.49
CA GLN A 124 7.46 -26.65 1.31
C GLN A 124 6.66 -25.50 0.65
N ASP A 125 7.00 -24.25 0.94
CA ASP A 125 6.39 -23.04 0.34
C ASP A 125 4.88 -22.88 0.61
N LEU A 126 4.38 -23.52 1.68
CA LEU A 126 3.04 -23.25 2.20
C LEU A 126 3.04 -21.90 2.93
N GLY A 127 2.16 -20.99 2.49
CA GLY A 127 1.96 -19.70 3.14
C GLY A 127 1.18 -19.86 4.45
N PHE A 128 1.49 -19.03 5.44
CA PHE A 128 0.63 -18.84 6.61
C PHE A 128 0.39 -17.35 6.81
N LEU A 129 -0.80 -16.99 7.25
CA LEU A 129 -1.07 -15.66 7.76
C LEU A 129 -2.17 -15.66 8.82
N TYR A 130 -2.05 -14.73 9.76
CA TYR A 130 -3.08 -14.46 10.73
C TYR A 130 -3.10 -12.97 11.10
N HIS A 131 -4.27 -12.37 10.98
CA HIS A 131 -4.53 -10.98 11.30
C HIS A 131 -5.46 -10.90 12.51
N LEU A 132 -4.89 -10.52 13.65
CA LEU A 132 -5.63 -10.32 14.89
C LEU A 132 -6.28 -8.93 14.88
N GLY A 133 -7.58 -8.85 15.16
CA GLY A 133 -8.36 -7.62 15.31
C GLY A 133 -9.57 -7.86 16.22
N ASN A 134 -10.55 -6.95 16.20
CA ASN A 134 -11.78 -6.97 17.02
C ASN A 134 -11.51 -6.65 18.49
N ASP A 135 -12.46 -5.95 19.13
CA ASP A 135 -12.28 -5.37 20.47
C ASP A 135 -11.92 -6.39 21.54
N SER A 136 -12.44 -7.63 21.44
CA SER A 136 -12.15 -8.70 22.39
C SER A 136 -10.71 -9.20 22.38
N ASN A 137 -9.93 -8.86 21.35
CA ASN A 137 -8.54 -9.28 21.19
C ASN A 137 -7.54 -8.13 21.44
N ALA A 138 -8.02 -6.95 21.85
CA ALA A 138 -7.15 -5.89 22.34
C ALA A 138 -6.34 -6.41 23.55
N THR A 139 -5.02 -6.52 23.38
CA THR A 139 -4.18 -7.25 24.33
C THR A 139 -3.38 -6.29 25.19
N GLU A 140 -3.73 -6.18 26.46
CA GLU A 140 -2.97 -5.39 27.44
C GLU A 140 -1.64 -6.08 27.77
N ILE A 141 -0.55 -5.32 27.68
CA ILE A 141 0.81 -5.72 28.03
C ILE A 141 1.25 -4.88 29.22
N VAL A 142 1.70 -5.54 30.28
CA VAL A 142 2.31 -4.90 31.45
C VAL A 142 3.73 -5.45 31.62
N LEU A 143 4.72 -4.56 31.50
CA LEU A 143 6.13 -4.90 31.63
C LEU A 143 6.73 -4.26 32.88
N PRO A 144 7.30 -5.03 33.81
CA PRO A 144 8.08 -4.47 34.90
C PRO A 144 9.34 -3.79 34.34
N LEU A 145 9.71 -2.64 34.90
CA LEU A 145 10.92 -1.90 34.54
C LEU A 145 11.41 -1.05 35.71
N GLU A 146 12.65 -0.57 35.65
CA GLU A 146 13.17 0.41 36.62
C GLU A 146 13.60 1.66 35.85
N LEU A 147 12.76 2.69 35.82
CA LEU A 147 13.01 3.93 35.08
C LEU A 147 13.06 5.12 36.05
N ASP A 148 14.25 5.71 36.20
CA ASP A 148 14.43 7.03 36.81
C ASP A 148 14.53 8.08 35.70
N LEU A 149 13.44 8.81 35.47
CA LEU A 149 13.32 9.76 34.37
C LEU A 149 13.77 11.16 34.82
N GLU A 150 15.05 11.46 34.63
CA GLU A 150 15.65 12.80 34.89
C GLU A 150 15.95 13.58 33.60
N GLY A 151 15.60 13.01 32.44
CA GLY A 151 15.90 13.57 31.13
C GLY A 151 15.42 12.67 29.99
N ALA A 152 15.85 12.95 28.77
CA ALA A 152 15.50 12.08 27.64
C ALA A 152 16.05 10.67 27.87
N GLN A 153 15.18 9.66 27.76
CA GLN A 153 15.52 8.24 27.85
C GLN A 153 15.01 7.51 26.62
N THR A 154 15.73 6.45 26.22
CA THR A 154 15.30 5.46 25.23
C THR A 154 15.03 4.13 25.92
N LEU A 155 13.80 3.66 25.85
CA LEU A 155 13.39 2.32 26.30
C LEU A 155 13.42 1.37 25.10
N SER A 156 14.27 0.35 25.18
CA SER A 156 14.30 -0.73 24.19
C SER A 156 13.39 -1.87 24.62
N LEU A 157 12.42 -2.24 23.79
CA LEU A 157 11.54 -3.40 24.01
C LEU A 157 11.82 -4.47 22.96
N SER A 158 11.45 -5.73 23.21
CA SER A 158 11.50 -6.79 22.21
C SER A 158 10.21 -7.60 22.15
N LEU A 159 9.85 -8.07 20.96
CA LEU A 159 8.76 -9.02 20.71
C LEU A 159 9.35 -10.39 20.30
N ASP A 160 9.14 -11.41 21.13
CA ASP A 160 9.62 -12.77 20.91
C ASP A 160 8.61 -13.62 20.15
N LEU A 161 8.67 -13.58 18.81
CA LEU A 161 7.78 -14.36 17.94
C LEU A 161 7.94 -15.88 18.11
N ALA A 162 9.04 -16.35 18.72
CA ALA A 162 9.23 -17.76 19.05
C ALA A 162 8.10 -18.30 19.91
N LYS A 163 7.70 -17.51 20.91
CA LYS A 163 6.64 -17.87 21.85
C LYS A 163 5.28 -18.00 21.16
N ILE A 164 5.09 -17.31 20.04
CA ILE A 164 3.86 -17.36 19.25
C ILE A 164 3.95 -18.53 18.26
N LEU A 165 4.96 -18.52 17.39
CA LEU A 165 5.06 -19.45 16.26
C LEU A 165 5.39 -20.89 16.67
N ALA A 166 6.20 -21.10 17.72
CA ALA A 166 6.52 -22.46 18.17
C ALA A 166 5.45 -23.07 19.08
N SER A 167 4.37 -22.35 19.38
CA SER A 167 3.32 -22.86 20.25
C SER A 167 2.51 -23.95 19.54
N PRO A 168 2.45 -25.19 20.08
CA PRO A 168 1.61 -26.24 19.51
C PRO A 168 0.11 -25.96 19.73
N ARG A 169 -0.24 -24.92 20.49
CA ARG A 169 -1.63 -24.48 20.70
C ARG A 169 -2.11 -23.54 19.62
N LEU A 170 -1.20 -23.01 18.79
CA LEU A 170 -1.52 -22.05 17.73
C LEU A 170 -1.27 -22.73 16.38
N ASP A 171 -2.33 -23.30 15.81
CA ASP A 171 -2.25 -23.97 14.52
C ASP A 171 -2.68 -23.05 13.38
N ILE A 172 -1.81 -22.11 13.02
CA ILE A 172 -2.04 -21.19 11.89
C ILE A 172 -1.84 -21.88 10.51
N ARG A 173 -1.51 -23.17 10.49
CA ARG A 173 -1.18 -23.93 9.27
C ARG A 173 -2.35 -24.78 8.79
N GLU A 174 -3.09 -25.37 9.72
CA GLU A 174 -4.22 -26.26 9.42
C GLU A 174 -5.56 -25.54 9.42
N THR A 175 -5.59 -24.24 9.76
CA THR A 175 -6.81 -23.43 9.70
C THR A 175 -6.84 -22.64 8.40
N THR A 176 -7.96 -22.72 7.70
CA THR A 176 -8.35 -21.81 6.61
C THR A 176 -8.69 -20.39 7.11
N SER A 177 -8.82 -20.20 8.43
CA SER A 177 -9.02 -18.88 9.04
C SER A 177 -7.73 -18.07 9.05
N THR A 178 -7.78 -16.91 8.41
CA THR A 178 -6.66 -15.96 8.31
C THR A 178 -6.80 -14.74 9.21
N HIS A 179 -7.91 -14.62 9.92
CA HIS A 179 -8.21 -13.46 10.74
C HIS A 179 -9.09 -13.80 11.93
N SER A 180 -8.97 -13.01 12.99
CA SER A 180 -9.76 -13.21 14.19
C SER A 180 -11.24 -12.93 13.96
N ARG A 181 -12.08 -13.80 14.53
CA ARG A 181 -13.54 -13.63 14.57
C ARG A 181 -14.05 -13.78 16.01
N PRO A 182 -15.26 -13.28 16.34
CA PRO A 182 -15.86 -13.53 17.64
C PRO A 182 -15.94 -15.03 17.94
N GLY A 183 -15.32 -15.46 19.05
CA GLY A 183 -15.29 -16.86 19.48
C GLY A 183 -14.20 -17.73 18.82
N ASP A 184 -13.30 -17.15 18.03
CA ASP A 184 -12.19 -17.89 17.42
C ASP A 184 -11.15 -18.33 18.48
N PRO A 185 -10.92 -19.65 18.65
CA PRO A 185 -9.91 -20.16 19.58
C PRO A 185 -8.47 -19.82 19.17
N VAL A 186 -8.22 -19.62 17.86
CA VAL A 186 -6.91 -19.16 17.35
C VAL A 186 -6.65 -17.75 17.84
N ALA A 187 -7.62 -16.84 17.73
CA ALA A 187 -7.51 -15.45 18.19
C ALA A 187 -7.23 -15.37 19.69
N THR A 188 -7.95 -16.18 20.47
CA THR A 188 -7.79 -16.26 21.92
C THR A 188 -6.39 -16.71 22.30
N THR A 189 -5.90 -17.78 21.64
CA THR A 189 -4.55 -18.32 21.90
C THR A 189 -3.47 -17.33 21.45
N PHE A 190 -3.63 -16.71 20.28
CA PHE A 190 -2.70 -15.72 19.77
C PHE A 190 -2.57 -14.54 20.75
N SER A 191 -3.68 -13.97 21.20
CA SER A 191 -3.69 -12.84 22.16
C SER A 191 -3.00 -13.20 23.48
N GLN A 192 -3.22 -14.42 23.99
CA GLN A 192 -2.56 -14.90 25.20
C GLN A 192 -1.04 -15.05 25.04
N LEU A 193 -0.58 -15.55 23.89
CA LEU A 193 0.85 -15.70 23.60
C LEU A 193 1.52 -14.34 23.38
N LEU A 194 0.82 -13.43 22.68
CA LEU A 194 1.25 -12.05 22.46
C LEU A 194 1.45 -11.31 23.79
N GLY A 195 0.53 -11.51 24.75
CA GLY A 195 0.63 -11.02 26.13
C GLY A 195 1.93 -11.39 26.87
N GLN A 196 2.58 -12.47 26.45
CA GLN A 196 3.77 -13.03 27.09
C GLN A 196 5.05 -12.86 26.23
N ALA A 197 4.91 -12.26 25.04
CA ALA A 197 5.96 -12.17 24.04
C ALA A 197 6.81 -10.89 24.16
N PHE A 198 6.32 -9.86 24.85
CA PHE A 198 7.05 -8.61 25.02
C PHE A 198 7.99 -8.64 26.24
N THR A 199 9.18 -8.05 26.10
CA THR A 199 10.13 -7.83 27.20
C THR A 199 10.82 -6.47 27.10
N VAL A 200 11.28 -5.94 28.23
CA VAL A 200 12.17 -4.76 28.28
C VAL A 200 13.61 -5.25 28.12
N ASP A 201 14.31 -4.75 27.11
CA ASP A 201 15.68 -5.13 26.80
C ASP A 201 16.69 -4.21 27.47
N ALA A 202 16.48 -2.89 27.38
CA ALA A 202 17.41 -1.90 27.90
C ALA A 202 16.73 -0.54 28.15
N ILE A 203 17.31 0.23 29.07
CA ILE A 203 17.01 1.65 29.28
C ILE A 203 18.32 2.40 29.10
N THR A 204 18.35 3.36 28.19
CA THR A 204 19.58 4.11 27.88
C THR A 204 19.30 5.61 27.83
N PRO A 205 20.24 6.47 28.29
CA PRO A 205 20.12 7.90 28.12
C PRO A 205 19.89 8.26 26.65
N GLY A 206 18.84 9.03 26.38
CA GLY A 206 18.45 9.43 25.04
C GLY A 206 19.44 10.45 24.48
N ILE A 207 20.22 10.03 23.48
CA ILE A 207 21.16 10.93 22.74
C ILE A 207 20.45 11.67 21.60
N TYR A 208 19.18 11.31 21.31
CA TYR A 208 18.43 11.80 20.16
C TYR A 208 17.39 12.84 20.56
N HIS A 209 17.59 14.08 20.11
CA HIS A 209 16.50 15.03 19.89
C HIS A 209 15.83 14.68 18.56
N TYR A 210 14.54 14.34 18.56
CA TYR A 210 13.76 14.43 17.32
C TYR A 210 13.74 15.92 16.92
N PRO A 211 14.05 16.27 15.67
CA PRO A 211 13.64 17.56 15.16
C PRO A 211 12.12 17.61 15.27
N GLN A 212 11.59 18.59 16.01
CA GLN A 212 10.20 18.97 15.79
C GLN A 212 10.09 19.35 14.32
N ALA A 213 9.24 18.66 13.56
CA ALA A 213 8.90 19.05 12.20
C ALA A 213 8.10 20.35 12.27
N ASN A 214 8.80 21.46 12.46
CA ASN A 214 8.27 22.80 12.25
C ASN A 214 8.66 23.22 10.84
N ASN A 215 7.78 22.98 9.88
CA ASN A 215 7.74 23.83 8.69
C ASN A 215 6.36 24.50 8.65
N PRO A 216 6.26 25.81 8.94
CA PRO A 216 5.11 26.57 8.52
C PRO A 216 5.08 26.62 7.00
N LEU A 217 3.95 26.22 6.43
CA LEU A 217 3.61 26.44 5.03
C LEU A 217 3.73 27.93 4.70
N HIS A 218 4.36 28.26 3.57
CA HIS A 218 4.40 29.61 3.03
C HIS A 218 2.96 30.09 2.74
N PRO A 219 2.53 31.25 3.27
CA PRO A 219 1.21 31.80 2.97
C PRO A 219 1.29 32.66 1.71
N ASN A 220 0.88 32.09 0.58
CA ASN A 220 0.21 32.83 -0.49
C ASN A 220 -0.54 31.84 -1.38
N GLN A 221 -1.76 31.48 -0.96
CA GLN A 221 -2.64 30.60 -1.71
C GLN A 221 -3.15 31.34 -2.95
N GLN A 222 -2.57 31.05 -4.11
CA GLN A 222 -3.37 31.00 -5.33
C GLN A 222 -4.47 29.93 -5.15
N PRO A 223 -5.61 30.02 -5.84
CA PRO A 223 -6.60 28.95 -5.82
C PRO A 223 -5.92 27.63 -6.22
N THR A 224 -5.99 26.62 -5.35
CA THR A 224 -5.42 25.30 -5.66
C THR A 224 -6.29 24.60 -6.69
N ALA A 225 -5.67 23.87 -7.62
CA ALA A 225 -6.36 22.97 -8.55
C ALA A 225 -6.54 21.57 -7.94
N GLU A 226 -6.49 21.46 -6.61
CA GLU A 226 -6.70 20.20 -5.91
C GLU A 226 -8.12 19.70 -6.18
N PRO A 227 -8.29 18.49 -6.73
CA PRO A 227 -9.59 17.92 -6.97
C PRO A 227 -10.30 17.67 -5.63
N ALA A 228 -11.62 17.91 -5.60
CA ALA A 228 -12.42 17.59 -4.43
C ALA A 228 -12.43 16.06 -4.25
N ILE A 229 -11.79 15.56 -3.19
CA ILE A 229 -11.74 14.14 -2.89
C ILE A 229 -12.99 13.72 -2.12
N GLN A 230 -13.64 12.66 -2.58
CA GLN A 230 -14.81 12.13 -1.91
C GLN A 230 -14.47 11.54 -0.54
N ARG A 231 -15.41 11.64 0.40
CA ARG A 231 -15.19 11.27 1.81
C ARG A 231 -14.72 9.83 2.03
N HIS A 232 -15.13 8.88 1.18
CA HIS A 232 -14.75 7.47 1.35
C HIS A 232 -13.35 7.15 0.81
N PHE A 233 -12.66 8.10 0.17
CA PHE A 233 -11.26 7.97 -0.19
C PHE A 233 -10.36 8.44 0.97
N PRO A 234 -9.21 7.80 1.19
CA PRO A 234 -8.23 8.29 2.15
C PRO A 234 -7.79 9.71 1.81
N GLN A 235 -7.52 10.53 2.83
CA GLN A 235 -6.91 11.85 2.60
C GLN A 235 -5.64 11.69 1.74
N PRO A 236 -5.52 12.42 0.62
CA PRO A 236 -4.33 12.37 -0.22
C PRO A 236 -3.15 13.11 0.41
N ASP A 237 -1.94 12.72 0.03
CA ASP A 237 -0.69 13.41 0.40
C ASP A 237 -0.17 14.22 -0.80
N PHE A 238 -0.70 15.43 -0.99
CA PHE A 238 -0.20 16.30 -2.05
C PHE A 238 1.19 16.86 -1.67
N PRO A 239 2.16 16.92 -2.61
CA PRO A 239 3.48 17.44 -2.31
C PRO A 239 3.44 18.92 -1.89
N ALA A 240 3.80 19.20 -0.64
CA ALA A 240 3.76 20.55 -0.08
C ALA A 240 4.67 21.57 -0.81
N ASP A 241 5.72 21.11 -1.50
CA ASP A 241 6.65 21.93 -2.26
C ASP A 241 6.27 22.08 -3.76
N ASN A 242 5.19 21.43 -4.21
CA ASN A 242 4.63 21.56 -5.56
C ASN A 242 3.09 21.54 -5.52
N PRO A 243 2.45 22.52 -4.86
CA PRO A 243 0.99 22.57 -4.77
C PRO A 243 0.37 22.68 -6.17
N LEU A 244 -0.77 22.00 -6.36
CA LEU A 244 -1.48 22.02 -7.64
C LEU A 244 -2.05 23.42 -7.90
N THR A 245 -1.75 23.96 -9.07
CA THR A 245 -2.30 25.23 -9.57
C THR A 245 -2.97 25.00 -10.92
N TYR A 246 -3.98 25.79 -11.28
CA TYR A 246 -4.64 25.63 -12.57
C TYR A 246 -3.65 25.83 -13.73
N GLU A 247 -2.76 26.80 -13.62
CA GLU A 247 -1.72 27.06 -14.63
C GLU A 247 -0.66 25.96 -14.69
N GLY A 248 -0.25 25.39 -13.55
CA GLY A 248 0.72 24.30 -13.50
C GLY A 248 0.15 23.00 -14.04
N VAL A 249 -1.10 22.66 -13.71
CA VAL A 249 -1.84 21.53 -14.31
C VAL A 249 -1.96 21.72 -15.83
N ALA A 250 -2.33 22.93 -16.30
CA ALA A 250 -2.43 23.20 -17.73
C ALA A 250 -1.09 23.10 -18.47
N LEU A 251 0.01 23.57 -17.85
CA LEU A 251 1.36 23.41 -18.39
C LEU A 251 1.78 21.93 -18.44
N GLY A 252 1.55 21.18 -17.36
CA GLY A 252 1.81 19.75 -17.30
C GLY A 252 1.03 18.98 -18.37
N LYS A 253 -0.25 19.30 -18.55
CA LYS A 253 -1.08 18.74 -19.62
C LYS A 253 -0.49 19.07 -20.98
N ALA A 254 -0.14 20.33 -21.25
CA ALA A 254 0.46 20.69 -22.53
C ALA A 254 1.73 19.88 -22.82
N LEU A 255 2.61 19.70 -21.84
CA LEU A 255 3.83 18.89 -21.98
C LEU A 255 3.54 17.40 -22.19
N PHE A 256 2.53 16.85 -21.51
CA PHE A 256 2.16 15.44 -21.61
C PHE A 256 1.72 15.03 -23.02
N PHE A 257 1.06 15.94 -23.74
CA PHE A 257 0.60 15.73 -25.13
C PHE A 257 1.55 16.29 -26.20
N ASP A 258 2.56 17.08 -25.83
CA ASP A 258 3.51 17.65 -26.79
C ASP A 258 4.63 16.65 -27.12
N PRO A 259 4.83 16.29 -28.40
CA PRO A 259 5.91 15.40 -28.77
C PRO A 259 7.32 16.04 -28.68
N ILE A 260 7.46 17.30 -28.25
CA ILE A 260 8.74 18.00 -28.06
C ILE A 260 9.76 17.21 -27.23
N LEU A 261 9.27 16.38 -26.30
CA LEU A 261 10.07 15.53 -25.41
C LEU A 261 10.53 14.21 -26.06
N SER A 262 10.16 13.92 -27.30
CA SER A 262 10.70 12.78 -28.07
C SER A 262 11.76 13.20 -29.07
N LYS A 263 12.70 12.28 -29.33
CA LYS A 263 13.82 12.52 -30.24
C LYS A 263 13.38 13.00 -31.62
N GLU A 264 12.39 12.31 -32.21
CA GLU A 264 11.85 12.58 -33.56
C GLU A 264 10.66 13.55 -33.57
N ARG A 265 10.23 14.07 -32.41
CA ARG A 265 9.08 14.98 -32.27
C ARG A 265 7.78 14.42 -32.83
N ASN A 266 7.53 13.13 -32.63
CA ASN A 266 6.33 12.44 -33.11
C ASN A 266 5.61 11.58 -32.06
N ILE A 267 6.23 11.34 -30.90
CA ILE A 267 5.66 10.57 -29.78
C ILE A 267 5.62 11.48 -28.55
N SER A 268 4.52 11.41 -27.79
CA SER A 268 4.36 12.10 -26.51
C SER A 268 4.04 11.08 -25.40
N CYS A 269 3.93 11.51 -24.14
CA CYS A 269 3.46 10.63 -23.08
C CYS A 269 2.07 10.07 -23.42
N ALA A 270 1.19 10.89 -23.97
CA ALA A 270 -0.16 10.52 -24.38
C ALA A 270 -0.23 9.48 -25.51
N SER A 271 0.87 9.22 -26.24
CA SER A 271 0.91 8.17 -27.26
C SER A 271 0.77 6.77 -26.67
N CYS A 272 1.34 6.54 -25.47
CA CYS A 272 1.27 5.27 -24.74
C CYS A 272 0.36 5.33 -23.49
N HIS A 273 -0.16 6.51 -23.16
CA HIS A 273 -1.03 6.77 -22.02
C HIS A 273 -2.25 7.59 -22.48
N GLN A 274 -3.16 6.90 -23.17
CA GLN A 274 -4.29 7.52 -23.86
C GLN A 274 -5.44 7.80 -22.87
N PRO A 275 -6.02 9.02 -22.83
CA PRO A 275 -7.12 9.34 -21.92
C PRO A 275 -8.30 8.35 -22.00
N GLU A 276 -8.67 7.94 -23.20
CA GLU A 276 -9.75 6.98 -23.49
C GLU A 276 -9.49 5.59 -22.90
N ALA A 277 -8.22 5.26 -22.67
CA ALA A 277 -7.74 4.02 -22.06
C ALA A 277 -7.41 4.21 -20.56
N ALA A 278 -8.02 5.19 -19.89
CA ALA A 278 -7.66 5.58 -18.53
C ALA A 278 -6.14 5.84 -18.36
N PHE A 279 -5.55 6.45 -19.38
CA PHE A 279 -4.12 6.72 -19.50
C PHE A 279 -3.24 5.45 -19.48
N SER A 280 -3.72 4.32 -20.01
CA SER A 280 -2.87 3.18 -20.41
C SER A 280 -2.74 3.10 -21.95
N ASP A 281 -2.21 1.98 -22.46
CA ASP A 281 -2.09 1.69 -23.89
C ASP A 281 -3.03 0.55 -24.29
N ALA A 282 -4.32 0.87 -24.41
CA ALA A 282 -5.36 -0.15 -24.60
C ALA A 282 -5.12 -0.99 -25.86
N GLY A 283 -5.16 -2.32 -25.68
CA GLY A 283 -4.99 -3.30 -26.74
C GLY A 283 -3.53 -3.71 -27.02
N LEU A 284 -2.55 -3.11 -26.35
CA LEU A 284 -1.14 -3.49 -26.48
C LEU A 284 -0.58 -4.10 -25.19
N ALA A 285 0.00 -5.30 -25.31
CA ALA A 285 0.75 -5.91 -24.21
C ALA A 285 2.04 -5.13 -23.91
N PHE A 286 2.67 -4.57 -24.94
CA PHE A 286 3.88 -3.74 -24.84
C PHE A 286 3.73 -2.53 -25.76
N SER A 287 3.92 -1.34 -25.21
CA SER A 287 3.83 -0.07 -25.95
C SER A 287 4.94 0.05 -26.96
N GLU A 288 4.65 0.71 -28.09
CA GLU A 288 5.62 0.98 -29.15
C GLU A 288 6.12 2.43 -29.06
N GLY A 289 7.43 2.60 -28.89
CA GLY A 289 8.08 3.90 -28.80
C GLY A 289 8.99 4.20 -29.99
N HIS A 290 10.15 4.81 -29.71
CA HIS A 290 11.08 5.31 -30.71
C HIS A 290 11.48 4.23 -31.71
N LEU A 291 11.27 4.51 -33.00
CA LEU A 291 11.57 3.61 -34.13
C LEU A 291 10.94 2.20 -34.01
N GLY A 292 9.82 2.08 -33.29
CA GLY A 292 9.14 0.79 -33.08
C GLY A 292 9.78 -0.09 -32.00
N GLY A 293 10.67 0.48 -31.17
CA GLY A 293 11.10 -0.15 -29.92
C GLY A 293 9.90 -0.49 -29.04
N LYS A 294 9.96 -1.60 -28.31
CA LYS A 294 8.86 -2.06 -27.45
C LYS A 294 9.22 -1.92 -25.99
N SER A 295 8.26 -1.51 -25.16
CA SER A 295 8.40 -1.62 -23.72
C SER A 295 8.55 -3.10 -23.31
N THR A 296 9.08 -3.33 -22.11
CA THR A 296 9.23 -4.69 -21.55
C THR A 296 8.04 -5.10 -20.68
N ARG A 297 7.12 -4.18 -20.42
CA ARG A 297 5.91 -4.37 -19.61
C ARG A 297 4.75 -3.57 -20.16
N ASN A 298 3.54 -4.01 -19.85
CA ASN A 298 2.30 -3.31 -20.16
C ASN A 298 2.26 -1.93 -19.48
N SER A 299 1.75 -0.93 -20.19
CA SER A 299 1.66 0.45 -19.72
C SER A 299 0.61 0.54 -18.60
N MET A 300 1.05 0.90 -17.39
CA MET A 300 0.13 1.08 -16.26
C MET A 300 -0.78 2.28 -16.52
N PRO A 301 -2.08 2.20 -16.18
CA PRO A 301 -2.96 3.35 -16.26
C PRO A 301 -2.54 4.46 -15.27
N LEU A 302 -2.81 5.71 -15.64
CA LEU A 302 -2.42 6.90 -14.84
C LEU A 302 -3.67 7.58 -14.27
N PHE A 303 -4.10 7.13 -13.10
CA PHE A 303 -5.14 7.75 -12.30
C PHE A 303 -4.86 7.53 -10.83
N ASN A 304 -5.39 8.39 -9.96
CA ASN A 304 -5.26 8.28 -8.51
C ASN A 304 -3.78 8.20 -8.05
N LEU A 305 -2.86 8.83 -8.79
CA LEU A 305 -1.42 8.68 -8.55
C LEU A 305 -0.94 9.29 -7.22
N VAL A 306 -1.73 10.20 -6.62
CA VAL A 306 -1.42 10.84 -5.34
C VAL A 306 -1.30 9.86 -4.16
N TRP A 307 -1.90 8.67 -4.25
CA TRP A 307 -1.81 7.64 -3.21
C TRP A 307 -0.67 6.63 -3.46
N HIS A 308 0.11 6.77 -4.54
CA HIS A 308 1.20 5.86 -4.83
C HIS A 308 2.53 6.36 -4.25
N ARG A 309 3.21 5.50 -3.48
CA ARG A 309 4.53 5.78 -2.88
C ARG A 309 5.71 5.30 -3.73
N GLU A 310 5.52 4.24 -4.52
CA GLU A 310 6.53 3.69 -5.43
C GLU A 310 5.94 3.59 -6.84
N MET A 311 6.73 3.88 -7.86
CA MET A 311 6.33 3.96 -9.28
C MET A 311 6.88 2.79 -10.09
N PHE A 312 6.32 2.58 -11.29
CA PHE A 312 6.48 1.36 -12.11
C PHE A 312 5.94 0.08 -11.46
N TRP A 313 5.85 -0.98 -12.28
CA TRP A 313 5.47 -2.33 -11.86
C TRP A 313 6.43 -2.96 -10.83
N ASP A 314 7.71 -2.57 -10.81
CA ASP A 314 8.73 -3.11 -9.89
C ASP A 314 9.05 -2.19 -8.71
N GLY A 315 8.49 -0.96 -8.67
CA GLY A 315 8.75 -0.02 -7.59
C GLY A 315 10.12 0.63 -7.64
N ARG A 316 10.84 0.55 -8.78
CA ARG A 316 12.24 1.01 -8.86
C ARG A 316 12.43 2.52 -8.66
N VAL A 317 11.35 3.29 -8.72
CA VAL A 317 11.33 4.75 -8.54
C VAL A 317 10.43 5.12 -7.37
N GLN A 318 10.86 6.08 -6.55
CA GLN A 318 10.18 6.43 -5.29
C GLN A 318 9.26 7.66 -5.41
N THR A 319 9.28 8.39 -6.53
CA THR A 319 8.44 9.59 -6.69
C THR A 319 7.90 9.72 -8.11
N LEU A 320 6.76 10.38 -8.26
CA LEU A 320 6.21 10.69 -9.57
C LEU A 320 7.11 11.66 -10.36
N ARG A 321 7.81 12.58 -9.68
CA ARG A 321 8.77 13.50 -10.32
C ARG A 321 9.92 12.79 -11.00
N GLU A 322 10.48 11.79 -10.33
CA GLU A 322 11.54 10.97 -10.92
C GLU A 322 10.97 10.15 -12.08
N GLN A 323 9.81 9.53 -11.87
CA GLN A 323 9.12 8.68 -12.86
C GLN A 323 8.96 9.36 -14.22
N VAL A 324 8.47 10.60 -14.24
CA VAL A 324 8.14 11.31 -15.50
C VAL A 324 9.37 11.64 -16.35
N LEU A 325 10.57 11.61 -15.78
CA LEU A 325 11.81 11.86 -16.51
C LEU A 325 12.37 10.59 -17.18
N HIS A 326 12.07 9.40 -16.65
CA HIS A 326 12.59 8.13 -17.18
C HIS A 326 12.17 7.85 -18.64
N PRO A 327 10.88 7.97 -19.02
CA PRO A 327 10.44 7.73 -20.41
C PRO A 327 11.13 8.63 -21.44
N ILE A 328 11.49 9.86 -21.04
CA ILE A 328 12.14 10.85 -21.91
C ILE A 328 13.47 10.28 -22.43
N GLU A 329 14.27 9.70 -21.54
CA GLU A 329 15.60 9.19 -21.87
C GLU A 329 15.61 7.73 -22.37
N HIS A 330 14.56 6.95 -22.09
CA HIS A 330 14.56 5.52 -22.41
C HIS A 330 14.64 5.31 -23.94
N PRO A 331 15.60 4.50 -24.43
CA PRO A 331 15.90 4.39 -25.87
C PRO A 331 14.77 3.76 -26.68
N ASP A 332 13.95 2.90 -26.07
CA ASP A 332 12.79 2.28 -26.71
C ASP A 332 11.50 3.07 -26.52
N GLU A 333 11.53 4.21 -25.79
CA GLU A 333 10.36 5.07 -25.53
C GLU A 333 10.50 6.41 -26.27
N LEU A 334 10.90 7.50 -25.60
CA LEU A 334 11.04 8.82 -26.24
C LEU A 334 12.46 9.10 -26.76
N ALA A 335 13.46 8.35 -26.26
CA ALA A 335 14.85 8.30 -26.73
C ALA A 335 15.59 9.64 -26.81
N LEU A 336 15.19 10.64 -26.02
CA LEU A 336 15.77 11.97 -26.00
C LEU A 336 16.59 12.19 -24.72
N PRO A 337 17.91 12.42 -24.79
CA PRO A 337 18.68 12.76 -23.59
C PRO A 337 18.08 13.96 -22.87
N LEU A 338 17.97 13.92 -21.54
CA LEU A 338 17.28 14.97 -20.78
C LEU A 338 17.91 16.35 -21.01
N THR A 339 19.24 16.40 -21.14
CA THR A 339 19.97 17.64 -21.48
C THR A 339 19.52 18.25 -22.81
N GLU A 340 19.24 17.43 -23.82
CA GLU A 340 18.73 17.88 -25.11
C GLU A 340 17.25 18.30 -25.01
N ALA A 341 16.43 17.56 -24.25
CA ALA A 341 15.04 17.92 -23.98
C ALA A 341 14.94 19.32 -23.36
N LEU A 342 15.76 19.60 -22.34
CA LEU A 342 15.81 20.90 -21.69
C LEU A 342 16.30 22.01 -22.63
N GLN A 343 17.31 21.75 -23.47
CA GLN A 343 17.74 22.71 -24.49
C GLN A 343 16.61 23.05 -25.47
N ARG A 344 15.85 22.04 -25.91
CA ARG A 344 14.70 22.23 -26.82
C ARG A 344 13.59 23.04 -26.15
N LEU A 345 13.25 22.76 -24.89
CA LEU A 345 12.25 23.51 -24.14
C LEU A 345 12.68 24.97 -23.94
N ASN A 346 13.94 25.22 -23.55
CA ASN A 346 14.47 26.57 -23.36
C ASN A 346 14.57 27.37 -24.67
N ALA A 347 14.75 26.70 -25.81
CA ALA A 347 14.78 27.33 -27.14
C ALA A 347 13.38 27.55 -27.74
N ASN A 348 12.33 26.97 -27.15
CA ASN A 348 10.95 27.17 -27.61
C ASN A 348 10.49 28.60 -27.27
N PRO A 349 9.77 29.31 -28.18
CA PRO A 349 9.36 30.69 -27.94
C PRO A 349 8.29 30.86 -26.85
N GLU A 350 7.53 29.81 -26.52
CA GLU A 350 6.40 29.86 -25.60
C GLU A 350 6.74 29.30 -24.21
N TYR A 351 7.41 28.14 -24.14
CA TYR A 351 7.63 27.44 -22.87
C TYR A 351 8.34 28.29 -21.79
N PRO A 352 9.45 28.99 -22.04
CA PRO A 352 10.10 29.82 -21.02
C PRO A 352 9.17 30.88 -20.42
N THR A 353 8.27 31.44 -21.22
CA THR A 353 7.27 32.41 -20.75
C THR A 353 6.22 31.73 -19.87
N THR A 354 5.74 30.55 -20.26
CA THR A 354 4.76 29.78 -19.50
C THR A 354 5.34 29.28 -18.18
N PHE A 355 6.57 28.75 -18.18
CA PHE A 355 7.28 28.34 -16.95
C PHE A 355 7.54 29.53 -16.02
N ALA A 356 7.89 30.70 -16.55
CA ALA A 356 8.04 31.91 -15.74
C ALA A 356 6.73 32.32 -15.05
N LYS A 357 5.59 32.12 -15.73
CA LYS A 357 4.26 32.40 -15.16
C LYS A 357 3.90 31.43 -14.03
N VAL A 358 4.21 30.14 -14.19
CA VAL A 358 3.84 29.08 -13.21
C VAL A 358 4.80 29.04 -12.03
N PHE A 359 6.12 29.05 -12.29
CA PHE A 359 7.15 28.78 -11.29
C PHE A 359 8.03 30.01 -10.97
N GLY A 360 7.76 31.16 -11.59
CA GLY A 360 8.55 32.38 -11.39
C GLY A 360 9.95 32.34 -12.04
N LYS A 361 10.26 31.28 -12.80
CA LYS A 361 11.56 31.08 -13.47
C LYS A 361 11.36 30.72 -14.95
N SER A 362 12.02 31.46 -15.84
CA SER A 362 11.95 31.22 -17.28
C SER A 362 12.92 30.16 -17.79
N GLU A 363 14.04 29.97 -17.09
CA GLU A 363 14.99 28.90 -17.40
C GLU A 363 14.43 27.57 -16.89
N ILE A 364 14.23 26.64 -17.82
CA ILE A 364 13.59 25.34 -17.56
C ILE A 364 14.69 24.32 -17.24
N ASP A 365 14.63 23.74 -16.05
CA ASP A 365 15.47 22.62 -15.63
C ASP A 365 14.62 21.35 -15.43
N GLY A 366 15.28 20.23 -15.10
CA GLY A 366 14.62 18.93 -14.92
C GLY A 366 13.61 18.92 -13.78
N ASP A 367 13.85 19.68 -12.70
CA ASP A 367 12.93 19.78 -11.57
C ASP A 367 11.63 20.49 -11.96
N LEU A 368 11.73 21.64 -12.67
CA LEU A 368 10.55 22.34 -13.15
C LEU A 368 9.76 21.51 -14.17
N LEU A 369 10.44 20.83 -15.10
CA LEU A 369 9.79 19.93 -16.05
C LEU A 369 9.01 18.82 -15.32
N ALA A 370 9.66 18.16 -14.36
CA ALA A 370 9.04 17.10 -13.57
C ALA A 370 7.86 17.62 -12.74
N LYS A 371 7.99 18.79 -12.10
CA LYS A 371 6.92 19.43 -11.32
C LYS A 371 5.71 19.79 -12.16
N ALA A 372 5.90 20.26 -13.38
CA ALA A 372 4.79 20.54 -14.29
C ALA A 372 4.01 19.26 -14.62
N LEU A 373 4.71 18.21 -15.06
CA LEU A 373 4.08 16.91 -15.37
C LEU A 373 3.43 16.28 -14.14
N GLU A 374 4.06 16.36 -12.97
CA GLU A 374 3.51 15.90 -11.70
C GLU A 374 2.18 16.58 -11.37
N GLN A 375 2.08 17.91 -11.50
CA GLN A 375 0.81 18.60 -11.20
C GLN A 375 -0.34 18.08 -12.08
N TYR A 376 -0.10 17.86 -13.37
CA TYR A 376 -1.13 17.28 -14.25
C TYR A 376 -1.51 15.86 -13.82
N LEU A 377 -0.52 14.99 -13.62
CA LEU A 377 -0.77 13.59 -13.27
C LEU A 377 -1.43 13.41 -11.89
N LEU A 378 -1.13 14.27 -10.91
CA LEU A 378 -1.78 14.27 -9.60
C LEU A 378 -3.22 14.83 -9.63
N SER A 379 -3.59 15.56 -10.69
CA SER A 379 -4.96 16.05 -10.87
C SER A 379 -5.92 14.98 -11.41
N LEU A 380 -5.40 13.88 -11.94
CA LEU A 380 -6.18 12.80 -12.55
C LEU A 380 -6.78 11.88 -11.47
N ILE A 381 -8.01 12.18 -11.03
CA ILE A 381 -8.72 11.42 -9.98
C ILE A 381 -9.94 10.71 -10.52
N SER A 382 -9.97 9.39 -10.35
CA SER A 382 -11.08 8.51 -10.69
C SER A 382 -11.82 8.09 -9.42
N GLN A 383 -13.04 8.60 -9.27
CA GLN A 383 -13.86 8.45 -8.05
C GLN A 383 -15.38 8.46 -8.28
N GLU A 384 -15.83 8.45 -9.54
CA GLU A 384 -17.26 8.51 -9.92
C GLU A 384 -17.75 7.21 -10.58
N SER A 385 -17.10 6.07 -10.28
CA SER A 385 -17.52 4.78 -10.81
C SER A 385 -18.94 4.43 -10.39
N ARG A 386 -19.57 3.48 -11.09
CA ARG A 386 -20.90 2.98 -10.71
C ARG A 386 -20.91 2.41 -9.29
N PHE A 387 -19.81 1.78 -8.86
CA PHE A 387 -19.65 1.34 -7.49
C PHE A 387 -19.61 2.50 -6.49
N ASP A 388 -18.88 3.59 -6.81
CA ASP A 388 -18.84 4.78 -5.94
C ASP A 388 -20.22 5.41 -5.79
N GLN A 389 -20.96 5.55 -6.90
CA GLN A 389 -22.36 6.03 -6.90
C GLN A 389 -23.26 5.13 -6.04
N ALA A 390 -23.07 3.80 -6.10
CA ALA A 390 -23.83 2.86 -5.28
C ALA A 390 -23.50 2.97 -3.79
N MET A 391 -22.23 3.16 -3.44
CA MET A 391 -21.82 3.42 -2.04
C MET A 391 -22.40 4.72 -1.49
N ARG A 392 -22.68 5.71 -2.35
CA ARG A 392 -23.38 6.95 -1.99
C ARG A 392 -24.91 6.83 -2.02
N GLY A 393 -25.46 5.67 -2.42
CA GLY A 393 -26.90 5.45 -2.53
C GLY A 393 -27.56 6.17 -3.72
N GLU A 394 -26.77 6.62 -4.70
CA GLU A 394 -27.25 7.30 -5.91
C GLU A 394 -27.80 6.32 -6.94
N VAL A 395 -27.26 5.09 -6.95
CA VAL A 395 -27.70 3.99 -7.80
C VAL A 395 -27.73 2.69 -7.00
N GLU A 396 -28.48 1.69 -7.47
CA GLU A 396 -28.43 0.34 -6.92
C GLU A 396 -27.61 -0.58 -7.80
N LEU A 397 -26.75 -1.39 -7.17
CA LEU A 397 -26.11 -2.53 -7.82
C LEU A 397 -27.16 -3.62 -8.11
N THR A 398 -27.01 -4.30 -9.26
CA THR A 398 -27.80 -5.47 -9.61
C THR A 398 -27.52 -6.63 -8.65
N ALA A 399 -28.37 -7.66 -8.66
CA ALA A 399 -28.14 -8.84 -7.83
C ALA A 399 -26.81 -9.54 -8.15
N GLU A 400 -26.41 -9.53 -9.43
CA GLU A 400 -25.15 -10.11 -9.89
C GLU A 400 -23.94 -9.27 -9.46
N GLU A 401 -24.01 -7.94 -9.61
CA GLU A 401 -22.98 -7.01 -9.12
C GLU A 401 -22.80 -7.12 -7.59
N LYS A 402 -23.90 -7.24 -6.84
CA LYS A 402 -23.87 -7.47 -5.38
C LYS A 402 -23.24 -8.81 -5.03
N ARG A 403 -23.61 -9.88 -5.73
CA ARG A 403 -23.01 -11.21 -5.54
C ARG A 403 -21.50 -11.18 -5.82
N GLY A 404 -21.08 -10.47 -6.86
CA GLY A 404 -19.66 -10.28 -7.17
C GLY A 404 -18.91 -9.54 -6.07
N PHE A 405 -19.50 -8.46 -5.55
CA PHE A 405 -18.92 -7.74 -4.42
C PHE A 405 -18.81 -8.62 -3.18
N GLU A 406 -19.85 -9.38 -2.85
CA GLU A 406 -19.84 -10.34 -1.73
C GLU A 406 -18.71 -11.37 -1.88
N LEU A 407 -18.55 -11.97 -3.06
CA LEU A 407 -17.44 -12.89 -3.34
C LEU A 407 -16.09 -12.21 -3.17
N PHE A 408 -15.94 -10.99 -3.69
CA PHE A 408 -14.69 -10.23 -3.66
C PHE A 408 -14.20 -9.95 -2.23
N ILE A 409 -15.12 -9.61 -1.30
CA ILE A 409 -14.80 -9.28 0.10
C ILE A 409 -14.91 -10.45 1.08
N THR A 410 -15.26 -11.64 0.60
CA THR A 410 -15.42 -12.82 1.44
C THR A 410 -14.21 -13.73 1.32
N GLU A 411 -13.77 -14.27 2.45
CA GLU A 411 -12.70 -15.25 2.53
C GLU A 411 -13.05 -16.55 1.80
N HIS A 412 -12.04 -17.20 1.22
CA HIS A 412 -12.14 -18.61 0.85
C HIS A 412 -11.81 -19.50 2.06
N ASP A 413 -12.84 -19.84 2.85
CA ASP A 413 -12.73 -20.64 4.07
C ASP A 413 -13.89 -21.66 4.16
N PRO A 414 -13.83 -22.73 3.34
CA PRO A 414 -14.92 -23.71 3.23
C PRO A 414 -15.18 -24.49 4.52
N ASP A 415 -14.17 -24.68 5.36
CA ASP A 415 -14.29 -25.40 6.64
C ASP A 415 -15.24 -24.68 7.60
N ASN A 416 -15.32 -23.35 7.50
CA ASN A 416 -16.25 -22.51 8.25
C ASN A 416 -17.46 -22.05 7.43
N GLY A 417 -17.68 -22.65 6.25
CA GLY A 417 -18.83 -22.38 5.39
C GLY A 417 -18.74 -21.09 4.57
N LEU A 418 -17.56 -20.47 4.46
CA LEU A 418 -17.33 -19.29 3.63
C LEU A 418 -16.76 -19.71 2.26
N ARG A 419 -17.34 -19.18 1.20
CA ARG A 419 -16.95 -19.49 -0.19
C ARG A 419 -16.86 -18.18 -0.99
N GLY A 420 -15.89 -17.35 -0.63
CA GLY A 420 -15.54 -16.15 -1.37
C GLY A 420 -14.32 -16.33 -2.29
N ALA A 421 -13.90 -15.23 -2.89
CA ALA A 421 -12.79 -15.15 -3.84
C ALA A 421 -11.54 -14.46 -3.26
N ASP A 422 -11.62 -13.99 -2.01
CA ASP A 422 -10.47 -13.56 -1.21
C ASP A 422 -9.62 -12.42 -1.81
N CYS A 423 -10.21 -11.65 -2.74
CA CYS A 423 -9.50 -10.62 -3.52
C CYS A 423 -9.11 -9.40 -2.68
N PHE A 424 -9.88 -9.10 -1.62
CA PHE A 424 -9.76 -7.89 -0.81
C PHE A 424 -8.44 -7.78 -0.04
N HIS A 425 -7.71 -8.88 0.20
CA HIS A 425 -6.40 -8.86 0.88
C HIS A 425 -5.36 -8.03 0.12
N CYS A 426 -5.38 -8.09 -1.21
CA CYS A 426 -4.50 -7.30 -2.07
C CYS A 426 -5.23 -6.07 -2.63
N HIS A 427 -6.49 -6.23 -3.01
CA HIS A 427 -7.29 -5.20 -3.68
C HIS A 427 -8.35 -4.60 -2.75
N GLY A 428 -7.88 -4.02 -1.65
CA GLY A 428 -8.74 -3.48 -0.60
C GLY A 428 -9.01 -1.98 -0.70
N GLY A 429 -10.01 -1.54 0.06
CA GLY A 429 -10.31 -0.12 0.31
C GLY A 429 -10.80 0.63 -0.93
N ALA A 430 -10.98 1.95 -0.79
CA ALA A 430 -11.54 2.78 -1.87
C ALA A 430 -10.70 2.76 -3.15
N LEU A 431 -9.40 2.46 -3.09
CA LEU A 431 -8.52 2.43 -4.26
C LEU A 431 -8.44 1.04 -4.90
N PHE A 432 -9.07 0.01 -4.33
CA PHE A 432 -8.97 -1.38 -4.79
C PHE A 432 -7.51 -1.84 -4.98
N SER A 433 -6.66 -1.42 -4.05
CA SER A 433 -5.22 -1.64 -4.04
C SER A 433 -4.70 -1.32 -2.64
N ASN A 434 -3.80 -2.16 -2.14
CA ASN A 434 -3.00 -1.91 -0.95
C ASN A 434 -1.67 -1.19 -1.26
N HIS A 435 -1.40 -0.91 -2.54
CA HIS A 435 -0.20 -0.25 -3.08
C HIS A 435 1.12 -0.96 -2.72
N THR A 436 1.06 -2.25 -2.36
CA THR A 436 2.24 -3.08 -2.08
C THR A 436 2.66 -3.87 -3.32
N PHE A 437 3.54 -4.86 -3.12
CA PHE A 437 4.08 -5.72 -4.15
C PHE A 437 3.82 -7.18 -3.79
N ALA A 438 3.21 -7.92 -4.71
CA ALA A 438 2.86 -9.31 -4.53
C ALA A 438 3.26 -10.14 -5.76
N ASN A 439 3.58 -11.40 -5.53
CA ASN A 439 3.66 -12.39 -6.60
C ASN A 439 2.29 -13.07 -6.68
N ASN A 440 1.57 -12.83 -7.78
CA ASN A 440 0.23 -13.37 -8.00
C ASN A 440 0.22 -14.76 -8.69
N GLY A 441 1.38 -15.42 -8.77
CA GLY A 441 1.52 -16.78 -9.28
C GLY A 441 1.35 -16.91 -10.78
N LEU A 442 1.71 -15.89 -11.57
CA LEU A 442 1.70 -16.00 -13.03
C LEU A 442 2.65 -17.07 -13.55
N ASP A 443 3.84 -17.17 -12.96
CA ASP A 443 4.90 -18.07 -13.43
C ASP A 443 5.56 -18.83 -12.27
N ARG A 444 5.93 -20.09 -12.53
CA ARG A 444 6.76 -20.89 -11.60
C ARG A 444 8.24 -20.49 -11.65
N THR A 445 8.69 -20.01 -12.82
CA THR A 445 10.07 -19.59 -13.07
C THR A 445 10.06 -18.23 -13.76
N PHE A 446 10.75 -17.26 -13.17
CA PHE A 446 10.68 -15.85 -13.58
C PHE A 446 11.75 -15.50 -14.61
N SER A 447 11.33 -15.08 -15.80
CA SER A 447 12.19 -14.41 -16.79
C SER A 447 12.35 -12.92 -16.45
N ASP A 448 11.25 -12.25 -16.11
CA ASP A 448 11.23 -10.93 -15.49
C ASP A 448 11.27 -11.09 -13.96
N LEU A 449 12.31 -10.56 -13.33
CA LEU A 449 12.49 -10.67 -11.88
C LEU A 449 11.52 -9.79 -11.07
N GLY A 450 10.82 -8.85 -11.71
CA GLY A 450 9.93 -7.90 -11.05
C GLY A 450 10.69 -7.02 -10.07
N ARG A 451 10.13 -6.84 -8.86
CA ARG A 451 10.71 -6.03 -7.78
C ARG A 451 12.13 -6.45 -7.40
N ALA A 452 12.49 -7.74 -7.50
CA ALA A 452 13.85 -8.18 -7.23
C ALA A 452 14.92 -7.53 -8.14
N ALA A 453 14.55 -7.08 -9.35
CA ALA A 453 15.47 -6.32 -10.20
C ALA A 453 15.82 -4.95 -9.60
N ALA A 454 14.89 -4.36 -8.84
CA ALA A 454 15.08 -3.07 -8.16
C ALA A 454 15.75 -3.24 -6.78
N THR A 455 15.34 -4.25 -6.01
CA THR A 455 15.78 -4.42 -4.61
C THR A 455 17.02 -5.31 -4.46
N GLY A 456 17.27 -6.21 -5.43
CA GLY A 456 18.30 -7.24 -5.33
C GLY A 456 17.98 -8.38 -4.36
N LEU A 457 16.77 -8.40 -3.78
CA LEU A 457 16.36 -9.39 -2.78
C LEU A 457 15.70 -10.61 -3.42
N GLU A 458 16.17 -11.82 -3.07
CA GLU A 458 15.62 -13.07 -3.59
C GLU A 458 14.14 -13.26 -3.20
N SER A 459 13.74 -12.72 -2.04
CA SER A 459 12.34 -12.74 -1.56
C SER A 459 11.38 -11.92 -2.40
N ASP A 460 11.88 -11.05 -3.30
CA ASP A 460 11.06 -10.16 -4.14
C ASP A 460 10.92 -10.65 -5.59
N ARG A 461 11.42 -11.85 -5.89
CA ARG A 461 11.35 -12.40 -7.25
C ARG A 461 9.91 -12.65 -7.67
N GLY A 462 9.57 -12.18 -8.86
CA GLY A 462 8.22 -12.33 -9.42
C GLY A 462 7.17 -11.47 -8.73
N LYS A 463 7.57 -10.59 -7.78
CA LYS A 463 6.64 -9.63 -7.19
C LYS A 463 6.51 -8.42 -8.12
N PHE A 464 5.27 -7.98 -8.29
CA PHE A 464 4.95 -6.75 -8.98
C PHE A 464 3.98 -5.94 -8.14
N LYS A 465 3.93 -4.65 -8.42
CA LYS A 465 3.01 -3.71 -7.78
C LYS A 465 1.59 -4.22 -7.95
N VAL A 466 0.84 -4.27 -6.85
CA VAL A 466 -0.59 -4.57 -6.86
C VAL A 466 -1.30 -3.36 -7.49
N PRO A 467 -1.89 -3.49 -8.69
CA PRO A 467 -2.54 -2.37 -9.35
C PRO A 467 -3.90 -2.06 -8.72
N SER A 468 -4.36 -0.82 -8.88
CA SER A 468 -5.77 -0.50 -8.62
C SER A 468 -6.67 -1.22 -9.62
N LEU A 469 -7.78 -1.79 -9.13
CA LEU A 469 -8.82 -2.38 -9.99
C LEU A 469 -9.83 -1.35 -10.52
N ARG A 470 -9.61 -0.06 -10.30
CA ARG A 470 -10.44 0.98 -10.92
C ARG A 470 -10.18 1.02 -12.43
N ASN A 471 -11.22 1.38 -13.20
CA ASN A 471 -11.14 1.55 -14.66
C ASN A 471 -10.73 0.31 -15.47
N LEU A 472 -10.83 -0.90 -14.91
CA LEU A 472 -10.40 -2.15 -15.55
C LEU A 472 -10.97 -2.40 -16.95
N THR A 473 -12.18 -1.92 -17.23
CA THR A 473 -12.80 -2.12 -18.56
C THR A 473 -12.19 -1.25 -19.66
N LEU A 474 -11.32 -0.30 -19.29
CA LEU A 474 -10.63 0.61 -20.22
C LEU A 474 -9.16 0.22 -20.44
N THR A 475 -8.61 -0.71 -19.66
CA THR A 475 -7.16 -0.91 -19.54
C THR A 475 -6.67 -2.29 -19.96
N ALA A 476 -7.44 -3.03 -20.74
CA ALA A 476 -6.97 -4.31 -21.29
C ALA A 476 -5.80 -4.09 -22.28
N PRO A 477 -4.85 -5.03 -22.42
CA PRO A 477 -4.77 -6.32 -21.73
C PRO A 477 -4.22 -6.18 -20.29
N TYR A 478 -4.32 -7.25 -19.51
CA TYR A 478 -4.04 -7.27 -18.07
C TYR A 478 -2.72 -7.96 -17.72
N MET A 479 -2.25 -7.68 -16.49
CA MET A 479 -0.95 -8.07 -15.92
C MET A 479 0.23 -7.25 -16.45
N HIS A 480 1.37 -7.37 -15.79
CA HIS A 480 2.60 -6.65 -16.16
C HIS A 480 3.11 -6.99 -17.56
N ASP A 481 2.71 -8.11 -18.14
CA ASP A 481 3.10 -8.59 -19.46
C ASP A 481 1.94 -8.66 -20.47
N GLY A 482 0.74 -8.18 -20.08
CA GLY A 482 -0.42 -8.12 -20.97
C GLY A 482 -0.92 -9.48 -21.45
N ARG A 483 -0.67 -10.59 -20.73
CA ARG A 483 -0.99 -11.94 -21.22
C ARG A 483 -2.48 -12.27 -21.26
N PHE A 484 -3.31 -11.55 -20.50
CA PHE A 484 -4.75 -11.77 -20.46
C PHE A 484 -5.48 -10.64 -21.20
N ALA A 485 -6.31 -11.00 -22.16
CA ALA A 485 -7.11 -10.07 -22.95
C ALA A 485 -8.41 -9.66 -22.26
N THR A 486 -8.91 -10.50 -21.32
CA THR A 486 -10.25 -10.34 -20.72
C THR A 486 -10.23 -10.46 -19.20
N LEU A 487 -11.24 -9.90 -18.53
CA LEU A 487 -11.39 -10.05 -17.07
C LEU A 487 -11.74 -11.49 -16.69
N GLU A 488 -12.42 -12.21 -17.58
CA GLU A 488 -12.74 -13.63 -17.43
C GLU A 488 -11.46 -14.47 -17.33
N GLU A 489 -10.45 -14.19 -18.16
CA GLU A 489 -9.15 -14.86 -18.08
C GLU A 489 -8.40 -14.51 -16.78
N VAL A 490 -8.51 -13.26 -16.32
CA VAL A 490 -7.94 -12.84 -15.03
C VAL A 490 -8.61 -13.58 -13.86
N VAL A 491 -9.94 -13.63 -13.84
CA VAL A 491 -10.70 -14.35 -12.82
C VAL A 491 -10.40 -15.85 -12.87
N GLU A 492 -10.26 -16.44 -14.05
CA GLU A 492 -9.89 -17.84 -14.20
C GLU A 492 -8.48 -18.12 -13.67
N HIS A 493 -7.52 -17.22 -13.89
CA HIS A 493 -6.18 -17.33 -13.31
C HIS A 493 -6.22 -17.43 -11.79
N TYR A 494 -6.95 -16.55 -11.12
CA TYR A 494 -7.09 -16.63 -9.66
C TYR A 494 -7.94 -17.80 -9.18
N ASN A 495 -8.90 -18.26 -10.00
CA ASN A 495 -9.73 -19.41 -9.66
C ASN A 495 -8.95 -20.73 -9.70
N SER A 496 -8.03 -20.93 -10.66
CA SER A 496 -7.33 -22.22 -10.83
C SER A 496 -5.92 -22.16 -11.46
N GLY A 497 -5.51 -21.01 -12.01
CA GLY A 497 -4.26 -20.85 -12.77
C GLY A 497 -3.01 -20.50 -11.96
N VAL A 498 -3.16 -20.17 -10.67
CA VAL A 498 -2.05 -19.75 -9.77
C VAL A 498 -0.94 -20.81 -9.71
N GLN A 499 0.26 -20.41 -10.14
CA GLN A 499 1.47 -21.21 -10.07
C GLN A 499 2.17 -21.06 -8.72
N ARG A 500 2.56 -22.18 -8.11
CA ARG A 500 3.31 -22.22 -6.85
C ARG A 500 4.78 -21.88 -7.09
N SER A 501 5.32 -20.99 -6.25
CA SER A 501 6.73 -20.60 -6.23
C SER A 501 7.14 -20.16 -4.82
N PRO A 502 8.45 -20.12 -4.49
CA PRO A 502 8.93 -19.77 -3.14
C PRO A 502 8.65 -18.33 -2.68
N THR A 503 8.16 -17.48 -3.59
CA THR A 503 7.81 -16.08 -3.34
C THR A 503 6.33 -15.79 -3.57
N LEU A 504 5.51 -16.81 -3.87
CA LEU A 504 4.06 -16.66 -4.03
C LEU A 504 3.48 -15.99 -2.78
N ASP A 505 2.58 -15.03 -2.99
CA ASP A 505 1.94 -14.32 -1.89
C ASP A 505 1.25 -15.32 -0.93
N PRO A 506 1.45 -15.22 0.40
CA PRO A 506 0.83 -16.11 1.37
C PRO A 506 -0.70 -16.19 1.26
N ASN A 507 -1.37 -15.12 0.84
CA ASN A 507 -2.83 -15.11 0.64
C ASN A 507 -3.24 -16.02 -0.51
N LEU A 508 -2.41 -16.21 -1.52
CA LEU A 508 -2.66 -17.18 -2.59
C LEU A 508 -2.13 -18.56 -2.22
N ALA A 509 -1.00 -18.61 -1.50
CA ALA A 509 -0.35 -19.85 -1.14
C ALA A 509 -1.14 -20.68 -0.10
N LYS A 510 -2.09 -20.09 0.62
CA LYS A 510 -2.96 -20.84 1.55
C LYS A 510 -4.07 -21.65 0.87
N HIS A 511 -4.45 -21.29 -0.37
CA HIS A 511 -5.55 -21.98 -1.07
C HIS A 511 -5.14 -23.39 -1.52
N PRO A 512 -6.09 -24.28 -1.84
CA PRO A 512 -5.79 -25.58 -2.47
C PRO A 512 -5.05 -25.43 -3.80
N GLU A 513 -4.28 -26.44 -4.20
CA GLU A 513 -3.64 -26.46 -5.54
C GLU A 513 -4.66 -26.49 -6.67
N THR A 514 -5.87 -27.00 -6.43
CA THR A 514 -7.00 -26.98 -7.37
C THR A 514 -7.66 -25.60 -7.48
N GLY A 515 -7.25 -24.64 -6.65
CA GLY A 515 -7.78 -23.28 -6.62
C GLY A 515 -9.05 -23.12 -5.78
N LEU A 516 -9.89 -22.15 -6.15
CA LEU A 516 -11.02 -21.65 -5.35
C LEU A 516 -12.35 -22.39 -5.57
N ASP A 517 -12.44 -23.22 -6.62
CA ASP A 517 -13.66 -23.96 -7.00
C ASP A 517 -14.89 -23.05 -7.18
N LEU A 518 -14.70 -21.87 -7.79
CA LEU A 518 -15.78 -20.95 -8.10
C LEU A 518 -16.64 -21.50 -9.25
N THR A 519 -17.96 -21.36 -9.11
CA THR A 519 -18.89 -21.71 -10.20
C THR A 519 -18.81 -20.71 -11.34
N GLU A 520 -19.24 -21.08 -12.55
CA GLU A 520 -19.34 -20.13 -13.68
C GLU A 520 -20.19 -18.90 -13.34
N ALA A 521 -21.25 -19.07 -12.55
CA ALA A 521 -22.09 -17.97 -12.09
C ALA A 521 -21.34 -17.05 -11.11
N ASP A 522 -20.52 -17.60 -10.22
CA ASP A 522 -19.70 -16.79 -9.29
C ASP A 522 -18.60 -16.03 -10.05
N LYS A 523 -17.96 -16.67 -11.04
CA LYS A 523 -16.98 -15.99 -11.91
C LYS A 523 -17.62 -14.85 -12.71
N ALA A 524 -18.79 -15.08 -13.29
CA ALA A 524 -19.54 -14.02 -13.99
C ALA A 524 -19.93 -12.88 -13.04
N ALA A 525 -20.38 -13.21 -11.82
CA ALA A 525 -20.69 -12.20 -10.82
C ALA A 525 -19.47 -11.36 -10.43
N LEU A 526 -18.30 -11.96 -10.24
CA LEU A 526 -17.05 -11.23 -9.99
C LEU A 526 -16.73 -10.26 -11.14
N VAL A 527 -16.81 -10.71 -12.40
CA VAL A 527 -16.58 -9.84 -13.57
C VAL A 527 -17.59 -8.70 -13.63
N ALA A 528 -18.87 -8.98 -13.35
CA ALA A 528 -19.91 -7.96 -13.28
C ALA A 528 -19.59 -6.90 -12.21
N PHE A 529 -19.14 -7.33 -11.03
CA PHE A 529 -18.67 -6.42 -9.98
C PHE A 529 -17.45 -5.60 -10.42
N LEU A 530 -16.40 -6.21 -10.94
CA LEU A 530 -15.18 -5.52 -11.39
C LEU A 530 -15.48 -4.47 -12.48
N THR A 531 -16.47 -4.72 -13.32
CA THR A 531 -16.96 -3.76 -14.32
C THR A 531 -17.50 -2.49 -13.68
N THR A 532 -18.14 -2.59 -12.51
CA THR A 532 -18.68 -1.42 -11.79
C THR A 532 -17.62 -0.45 -11.27
N LEU A 533 -16.35 -0.88 -11.24
CA LEU A 533 -15.21 -0.09 -10.77
C LEU A 533 -14.68 0.87 -11.84
N THR A 534 -15.27 0.88 -13.04
CA THR A 534 -14.92 1.83 -14.10
C THR A 534 -15.68 3.14 -13.93
N ASP A 535 -14.92 4.23 -13.88
CA ASP A 535 -15.44 5.59 -13.97
C ASP A 535 -15.49 6.00 -15.44
N HIS A 536 -16.65 5.87 -16.06
CA HIS A 536 -16.83 6.22 -17.47
C HIS A 536 -16.75 7.73 -17.75
N GLN A 537 -16.73 8.58 -16.73
CA GLN A 537 -16.50 10.02 -16.89
C GLN A 537 -15.01 10.38 -16.83
N PHE A 538 -14.18 9.54 -16.19
CA PHE A 538 -12.74 9.78 -16.03
C PHE A 538 -12.01 10.11 -17.35
N PRO A 539 -12.21 9.39 -18.47
CA PRO A 539 -11.57 9.73 -19.75
C PRO A 539 -11.88 11.13 -20.29
N ASN A 540 -13.00 11.72 -19.86
CA ASN A 540 -13.46 13.03 -20.29
C ASN A 540 -13.07 14.15 -19.30
N GLN A 541 -12.30 13.83 -18.26
CA GLN A 541 -11.85 14.84 -17.31
C GLN A 541 -10.87 15.82 -18.00
N PRO A 542 -11.05 17.13 -17.76
CA PRO A 542 -10.35 18.19 -18.49
C PRO A 542 -8.86 18.33 -18.15
#